data_AF-A0A933NCG3-F1
#
_entry.id   AF-A0A933NCG3-F1
#
_cell.length_a   1.000
_cell.length_b   1.000
_cell.length_c   1.000
_cell.angle_alpha   90.00
_cell.angle_beta   90.00
_cell.angle_gamma   90.00
#
_symmetry.space_group_name_H-M   'P 1'
#
loop_
_entity.id
_entity.type
_entity.pdbx_description
1 polymer ?
#
loop_
_entity_poly.entity_id
_entity_poly.type
_entity_poly.pdbx_seq_one_letter_code
_entity_poly.pdbx_strand_id
1 'polypeptide(L)'
;MTTELDQELQRIRAERNILPPMFYCPHCKRRERGAPTHISVRALLLAVARNGIDDEDAIAAMERDWKRFRAQNGLDVYGKKAAASVEDDPPTHSPPTSSS
;
A
#
# COMPACT_ATOMS: atom_id res chain seq x y z
N MET A 1 11.54 -3.46 4.57
CA MET A 1 10.99 -4.84 4.54
C MET A 1 9.49 -4.78 4.25
N THR A 2 9.02 -5.52 3.25
CA THR A 2 7.60 -5.68 2.86
C THR A 2 6.93 -6.74 3.73
N THR A 3 5.68 -6.54 4.16
CA THR A 3 4.94 -7.54 4.95
C THR A 3 4.42 -8.67 4.05
N GLU A 4 4.13 -9.85 4.62
CA GLU A 4 3.60 -11.00 3.87
C GLU A 4 2.31 -10.66 3.13
N LEU A 5 1.41 -9.87 3.75
CA LEU A 5 0.19 -9.37 3.12
C LEU A 5 0.47 -8.53 1.86
N ASP A 6 1.47 -7.65 1.93
CA ASP A 6 1.85 -6.80 0.79
C ASP A 6 2.46 -7.66 -0.33
N GLN A 7 3.29 -8.65 0.02
CA GLN A 7 3.85 -9.59 -0.95
C GLN A 7 2.78 -10.41 -1.66
N GLU A 8 1.81 -10.92 -0.91
CA GLU A 8 0.65 -11.65 -1.45
C GLU A 8 -0.15 -10.78 -2.43
N LEU A 9 -0.43 -9.52 -2.05
CA LEU A 9 -1.10 -8.56 -2.92
C LEU A 9 -0.32 -8.29 -4.21
N GLN A 10 1.00 -8.08 -4.13
CA GLN A 10 1.82 -7.88 -5.33
C GLN A 10 1.84 -9.13 -6.21
N ARG A 11 1.88 -10.33 -5.62
CA ARG A 11 1.80 -11.58 -6.37
C ARG A 11 0.49 -11.69 -7.15
N ILE A 12 -0.65 -11.48 -6.48
CA ILE A 12 -1.98 -11.52 -7.13
C ILE A 12 -2.05 -10.52 -8.30
N ARG A 13 -1.50 -9.32 -8.11
CA ARG A 13 -1.48 -8.30 -9.18
C ARG A 13 -0.62 -8.70 -10.36
N ALA A 14 0.57 -9.25 -10.11
CA ALA A 14 1.46 -9.72 -11.16
C ALA A 14 0.81 -10.89 -11.94
N GLU A 15 0.30 -11.89 -11.24
CA GLU A 15 -0.35 -13.07 -11.85
C GLU A 15 -1.58 -12.70 -12.69
N ARG A 16 -2.36 -11.71 -12.25
CA ARG A 16 -3.58 -11.27 -12.93
C ARG A 16 -3.36 -10.09 -13.88
N ASN A 17 -2.12 -9.66 -14.09
CA ASN A 17 -1.76 -8.49 -14.89
C ASN A 17 -2.57 -7.23 -14.50
N ILE A 18 -2.78 -7.03 -13.20
CA ILE A 18 -3.47 -5.86 -12.65
C ILE A 18 -2.45 -4.72 -12.55
N LEU A 19 -2.57 -3.75 -13.45
CA LEU A 19 -1.65 -2.62 -13.54
C LEU A 19 -2.19 -1.39 -12.78
N PRO A 20 -1.30 -0.56 -12.18
CA PRO A 20 -1.72 0.71 -11.60
C PRO A 20 -2.39 1.63 -12.63
N PRO A 21 -3.31 2.50 -12.17
CA PRO A 21 -4.02 3.43 -13.04
C PRO A 21 -3.06 4.38 -13.76
N MET A 22 -3.42 4.76 -15.00
CA MET A 22 -2.72 5.81 -15.74
C MET A 22 -3.22 7.17 -15.27
N PHE A 23 -2.29 8.04 -14.90
CA PHE A 23 -2.57 9.43 -14.58
C PHE A 23 -2.02 10.35 -15.66
N TYR A 24 -2.69 11.46 -15.88
CA TYR A 24 -2.20 12.56 -16.71
C TYR A 24 -1.89 13.75 -15.81
N CYS A 25 -0.64 14.23 -15.88
CA CYS A 25 -0.24 15.45 -15.20
C CYS A 25 -0.39 16.64 -16.16
N PRO A 26 -1.29 17.60 -15.90
CA PRO A 26 -1.48 18.76 -16.78
C PRO A 26 -0.27 19.70 -16.79
N HIS A 27 0.52 19.72 -15.71
CA HIS A 27 1.73 20.53 -15.62
C HIS A 27 2.89 19.92 -16.42
N CYS A 28 3.16 18.63 -16.23
CA CYS A 28 4.27 17.94 -16.90
C CYS A 28 3.92 17.49 -18.32
N LYS A 29 2.62 17.49 -18.68
CA LYS A 29 2.04 16.97 -19.92
C LYS A 29 2.42 15.50 -20.21
N ARG A 30 2.67 14.72 -19.15
CA ARG A 30 3.03 13.30 -19.24
C ARG A 30 1.87 12.41 -18.78
N ARG A 31 1.79 11.23 -19.39
CA ARG A 31 0.93 10.13 -18.96
C ARG A 31 1.81 9.05 -18.35
N GLU A 32 1.63 8.79 -17.07
CA GLU A 32 2.44 7.82 -16.32
C GLU A 32 1.54 6.93 -15.48
N ARG A 33 1.99 5.70 -15.20
CA ARG A 33 1.29 4.84 -14.25
C ARG A 33 1.53 5.37 -12.84
N GLY A 34 0.49 5.34 -12.02
CA GLY A 34 0.66 5.57 -10.59
C GLY A 34 1.56 4.52 -9.95
N ALA A 35 2.10 4.86 -8.78
CA ALA A 35 2.75 3.85 -7.94
C ALA A 35 1.75 2.73 -7.56
N PRO A 36 2.20 1.48 -7.46
CA PRO A 36 1.38 0.40 -6.91
C PRO A 36 0.85 0.78 -5.52
N THR A 37 -0.44 0.60 -5.28
CA THR A 37 -1.05 0.97 -3.99
C THR A 37 -0.82 -0.11 -2.94
N HIS A 38 -0.37 0.27 -1.75
CA HIS A 38 -0.31 -0.65 -0.60
C HIS A 38 -1.63 -0.65 0.16
N ILE A 39 -1.98 -1.78 0.79
CA ILE A 39 -3.22 -1.93 1.57
C ILE A 39 -2.85 -2.05 3.05
N SER A 40 -3.52 -1.27 3.91
CA SER A 40 -3.37 -1.40 5.36
C SER A 40 -4.10 -2.64 5.89
N VAL A 41 -3.64 -3.20 7.00
CA VAL A 41 -4.32 -4.35 7.64
C VAL A 41 -5.79 -4.04 7.93
N ARG A 42 -6.09 -2.81 8.36
CA ARG A 42 -7.47 -2.36 8.57
C ARG A 42 -8.30 -2.33 7.29
N ALA A 43 -7.73 -1.88 6.17
CA ALA A 43 -8.44 -1.88 4.90
C ALA A 43 -8.78 -3.31 4.43
N LEU A 44 -7.90 -4.28 4.71
CA LEU A 44 -8.20 -5.70 4.50
C LEU A 44 -9.37 -6.17 5.36
N LEU A 45 -9.37 -5.90 6.67
CA LEU A 45 -10.47 -6.27 7.57
C LEU A 45 -11.82 -5.72 7.11
N LEU A 46 -11.85 -4.45 6.69
CA LEU A 46 -13.05 -3.84 6.12
C LEU A 46 -13.51 -4.51 4.82
N ALA A 47 -12.57 -4.96 3.98
CA ALA A 47 -12.92 -5.69 2.77
C ALA A 47 -13.51 -7.06 3.09
N VAL A 48 -12.97 -7.77 4.08
CA VAL A 48 -13.50 -9.07 4.54
C VAL A 48 -14.95 -8.92 5.02
N ALA A 49 -15.23 -7.95 5.89
CA ALA A 49 -16.58 -7.66 6.35
C ALA A 49 -17.54 -7.28 5.21
N ARG A 50 -17.14 -6.35 4.33
CA ARG A 50 -17.99 -5.88 3.21
C ARG A 50 -18.37 -6.98 2.22
N ASN A 51 -17.56 -8.03 2.11
CA ASN A 51 -17.83 -9.15 1.21
C ASN A 51 -18.50 -10.33 1.94
N GLY A 52 -18.84 -10.19 3.22
CA GLY A 52 -19.47 -11.26 4.01
C GLY A 52 -18.60 -12.52 4.12
N ILE A 53 -17.28 -12.35 4.07
CA ILE A 53 -16.33 -13.48 4.14
C ILE A 53 -16.24 -14.03 5.57
N ASP A 54 -16.43 -13.18 6.57
CA ASP A 54 -16.42 -13.53 7.98
C ASP A 54 -17.46 -12.70 8.74
N ASP A 55 -17.76 -13.10 9.97
CA ASP A 55 -18.73 -12.46 10.85
C ASP A 55 -18.26 -11.07 11.32
N GLU A 56 -19.19 -10.12 11.43
CA GLU A 56 -18.86 -8.73 11.78
C GLU A 56 -18.25 -8.60 13.19
N ASP A 57 -18.73 -9.40 14.16
CA ASP A 57 -18.19 -9.40 15.52
C ASP A 57 -16.80 -10.01 15.57
N ALA A 58 -16.56 -11.06 14.76
CA ALA A 58 -15.23 -11.64 14.58
C ALA A 58 -14.23 -10.62 13.98
N ILE A 59 -14.64 -9.88 12.96
CA ILE A 59 -13.81 -8.81 12.37
C ILE A 59 -13.56 -7.68 13.36
N ALA A 60 -14.56 -7.27 14.14
CA ALA A 60 -14.39 -6.26 15.18
C ALA A 60 -13.42 -6.72 16.28
N ALA A 61 -13.47 -7.99 16.67
CA ALA A 61 -12.51 -8.58 17.60
C ALA A 61 -11.09 -8.56 17.01
N MET A 62 -10.93 -8.99 15.76
CA MET A 62 -9.65 -8.98 15.06
C MET A 62 -9.08 -7.56 14.90
N GLU A 63 -9.91 -6.54 14.64
CA GLU A 63 -9.46 -5.15 14.59
C GLU A 63 -8.96 -4.66 15.96
N ARG A 64 -9.62 -5.04 17.06
CA ARG A 64 -9.17 -4.70 18.42
C ARG A 64 -7.83 -5.35 18.74
N ASP A 65 -7.68 -6.63 18.42
CA ASP A 65 -6.43 -7.35 18.70
C ASP A 65 -5.29 -6.87 17.81
N TRP A 66 -5.57 -6.55 16.55
CA TRP A 66 -4.62 -5.88 15.67
C TRP A 66 -4.16 -4.54 16.25
N LYS A 67 -5.07 -3.66 16.71
CA LYS A 67 -4.70 -2.38 17.33
C LYS A 67 -3.78 -2.56 18.53
N ARG A 68 -4.10 -3.55 19.38
CA ARG A 68 -3.29 -3.90 20.56
C ARG A 68 -1.90 -4.38 20.15
N PHE A 69 -1.83 -5.36 19.24
CA PHE A 69 -0.58 -5.91 18.76
C PHE A 69 0.29 -4.85 18.07
N ARG A 70 -0.30 -4.03 17.20
CA ARG A 70 0.36 -2.92 16.51
C ARG A 70 1.01 -1.95 17.50
N ALA A 71 0.28 -1.55 18.54
CA ALA A 71 0.78 -0.64 19.56
C ALA A 71 1.92 -1.26 20.37
N GLN A 72 1.76 -2.51 20.81
CA GLN A 72 2.77 -3.23 21.60
C GLN A 72 4.08 -3.45 20.84
N ASN A 73 4.01 -3.60 19.51
CA ASN A 73 5.16 -3.93 18.67
C ASN A 73 5.72 -2.73 17.88
N GLY A 74 5.17 -1.53 18.07
CA GLY A 74 5.63 -0.31 17.37
C GLY A 74 5.47 -0.39 15.85
N LEU A 75 4.34 -0.94 15.39
CA LEU A 75 4.09 -1.14 13.96
C LEU A 75 3.31 0.03 13.32
N ASP A 76 3.56 0.31 12.05
CA ASP A 76 2.78 1.23 11.23
C ASP A 76 1.42 0.62 10.81
N VAL A 77 0.65 1.33 9.98
CA VAL A 77 -0.67 0.86 9.51
C VAL A 77 -0.59 -0.33 8.55
N TYR A 78 0.59 -0.60 7.99
CA TYR A 78 0.88 -1.71 7.09
C TYR A 78 1.48 -2.91 7.82
N GLY A 79 1.76 -2.77 9.13
CA GLY A 79 2.38 -3.80 9.96
C GLY A 79 3.90 -3.84 9.87
N LYS A 80 4.54 -2.77 9.39
CA LYS A 80 5.99 -2.63 9.36
C LYS A 80 6.46 -1.97 10.65
N LYS A 81 7.57 -2.43 11.23
CA LYS A 81 8.27 -1.66 12.26
C LYS A 81 8.73 -0.34 11.63
N ALA A 82 8.67 0.75 12.38
CA ALA A 82 9.33 1.98 12.00
C ALA A 82 10.83 1.70 11.88
N ALA A 83 11.30 1.42 10.66
CA ALA A 83 12.72 1.55 10.35
C ALA A 83 13.03 3.04 10.51
N ALA A 84 14.13 3.36 11.20
CA ALA A 84 14.70 4.70 11.19
C ALA A 84 14.66 5.20 9.73
N SER A 85 13.95 6.31 9.53
CA SER A 85 13.86 7.12 8.31
C SER A 85 14.86 6.69 7.24
N VAL A 86 14.42 5.84 6.31
CA VAL A 86 15.00 5.86 4.97
C VAL A 86 14.19 6.93 4.28
N GLU A 87 14.83 8.07 4.09
CA GLU A 87 14.35 9.18 3.28
C GLU A 87 13.74 8.60 1.99
N ASP A 88 12.46 8.90 1.76
CA ASP A 88 11.90 8.88 0.41
C ASP A 88 12.79 9.81 -0.40
N ASP A 89 13.68 9.25 -1.21
CA ASP A 89 14.45 10.00 -2.19
C ASP A 89 13.42 10.79 -3.02
N PRO A 90 13.46 12.13 -3.03
CA PRO A 90 12.49 12.92 -3.77
C PRO A 90 12.53 12.46 -5.24
N PRO A 91 11.39 12.44 -5.95
CA PRO A 91 11.37 12.03 -7.35
C PRO A 91 12.35 12.91 -8.11
N THR A 92 13.47 12.32 -8.53
CA THR A 92 14.49 12.97 -9.37
C THR A 92 13.85 13.30 -10.71
N HIS A 93 13.22 14.46 -10.79
CA HIS A 93 12.91 15.11 -12.04
C HIS A 93 14.23 15.61 -12.63
N SER A 94 14.97 14.74 -13.29
CA SER A 94 15.99 15.19 -14.24
C SER A 94 15.28 15.91 -15.39
N PRO A 95 15.57 17.19 -15.65
CA PRO A 95 15.04 17.87 -16.83
C PRO A 95 15.64 17.23 -18.09
N PRO A 96 14.90 17.15 -19.22
CA PRO A 96 15.46 16.67 -20.47
C PRO A 96 16.58 17.60 -20.92
N THR A 97 17.76 17.04 -21.15
CA THR A 97 18.87 17.73 -21.82
C THR A 97 18.43 18.10 -23.22
N SER A 98 18.16 19.39 -23.46
CA SER A 98 18.11 19.94 -24.81
C SER A 98 19.53 20.02 -25.34
N SER A 99 19.91 19.11 -26.23
CA SER A 99 21.04 19.31 -27.13
C SER A 99 20.55 20.06 -28.36
N SER A 100 21.14 21.23 -28.60
CA SER A 100 21.14 21.94 -29.89
C SER A 100 22.25 21.41 -30.79
#